data_AF-A0A4U7F234-F1
#
_entry.id   AF-A0A4U7F234-F1
#
_cell.length_a   1.000
_cell.length_b   1.000
_cell.length_c   1.000
_cell.angle_alpha   90.00
_cell.angle_beta   90.00
_cell.angle_gamma   90.00
#
_symmetry.space_group_name_H-M   'P 1'
#
loop_
_entity.id
_entity.type
_entity.pdbx_description
1 polymer ?
#
loop_
_entity_poly.entity_id
_entity_poly.type
_entity_poly.pdbx_seq_one_letter_code
_entity_poly.pdbx_strand_id
1 'polypeptide(L)'
;MHVIGRDGAASVSPRESAAGDDETTAPPVRPPTVRLGSFLARDGSDGAAVGVDADGPHAAVVFGKRGTGKSYTLGVIAEGLAAADGVAPVVVDPMGVFGGLCTAGGRVVEPTVRPAAVPASAWPDLLGLDPTSGAGSLLWRVVADAVAAASGVRRNGTSPDP
;
A
#
# COMPACT_ATOMS: atom_id res chain seq x y z
N MET A 1 -17.02 -2.84 -6.65
CA MET A 1 -15.94 -3.54 -7.37
C MET A 1 -16.24 -3.46 -8.85
N HIS A 2 -15.59 -2.53 -9.55
CA HIS A 2 -15.79 -2.34 -10.98
C HIS A 2 -14.69 -3.11 -11.72
N VAL A 3 -15.07 -4.13 -12.49
CA VAL A 3 -14.14 -4.84 -13.37
C VAL A 3 -14.04 -4.02 -14.65
N ILE A 4 -12.94 -3.31 -14.85
CA ILE A 4 -12.64 -2.66 -16.13
C ILE A 4 -12.26 -3.76 -17.13
N GLY A 5 -13.02 -3.85 -18.21
CA GLY A 5 -13.03 -4.98 -19.16
C GLY A 5 -14.41 -5.28 -19.76
N ARG A 6 -15.45 -4.54 -19.34
CA ARG A 6 -16.81 -4.64 -19.89
C ARG A 6 -17.32 -3.33 -20.51
N ASP A 7 -16.45 -2.59 -21.19
CA ASP A 7 -16.90 -1.53 -22.10
C ASP A 7 -16.77 -2.03 -23.53
N GLY A 8 -17.90 -2.43 -24.11
CA GLY A 8 -18.06 -2.65 -25.54
C GLY A 8 -17.48 -3.95 -26.08
N ALA A 9 -18.24 -5.05 -25.95
CA ALA A 9 -18.26 -6.03 -27.02
C ALA A 9 -18.83 -5.35 -28.28
N ALA A 10 -17.97 -4.69 -29.04
CA ALA A 10 -18.30 -4.12 -30.35
C ALA A 10 -17.06 -4.10 -31.24
N SER A 11 -16.63 -5.28 -31.66
CA SER A 11 -15.98 -5.42 -32.98
C SER A 11 -16.88 -6.28 -33.87
N VAL A 12 -18.03 -5.72 -34.21
CA VAL A 12 -18.73 -6.04 -35.46
C VAL A 12 -18.95 -4.70 -36.16
N SER A 13 -18.13 -4.40 -37.15
CA SER A 13 -18.55 -3.56 -38.28
C SER A 13 -19.28 -4.49 -39.27
N PRO A 14 -20.31 -4.05 -40.03
CA PRO A 14 -20.36 -2.74 -40.71
C PRO A 14 -21.75 -2.05 -40.81
N ARG A 15 -21.77 -0.71 -40.92
CA ARG A 15 -22.36 0.09 -42.02
C ARG A 15 -22.44 1.60 -41.67
N GLU A 16 -22.14 2.42 -42.68
CA GLU A 16 -22.16 3.89 -42.69
C GLU A 16 -23.55 4.53 -42.54
N SER A 17 -23.50 5.84 -42.24
CA SER A 17 -24.51 6.91 -42.31
C SER A 17 -25.38 7.12 -41.05
N ALA A 18 -25.58 8.35 -40.52
CA ALA A 18 -25.23 9.70 -40.96
C ALA A 18 -25.21 10.69 -39.76
N ALA A 19 -24.46 11.79 -39.96
CA ALA A 19 -24.49 13.13 -39.37
C ALA A 19 -25.31 13.43 -38.08
N GLY A 20 -24.64 14.06 -37.11
CA GLY A 20 -25.27 14.82 -36.02
C GLY A 20 -24.29 15.17 -34.90
N ASP A 21 -23.93 16.45 -34.83
CA ASP A 21 -23.44 17.24 -33.68
C ASP A 21 -22.02 16.94 -33.12
N ASP A 22 -21.07 17.75 -33.58
CA ASP A 22 -19.69 17.87 -33.08
C ASP A 22 -19.65 18.62 -31.74
N GLU A 23 -20.14 17.98 -30.69
CA GLU A 23 -19.72 18.32 -29.32
C GLU A 23 -18.50 17.43 -29.02
N THR A 24 -17.30 17.99 -29.18
CA THR A 24 -16.04 17.36 -28.75
C THR A 24 -16.09 17.13 -27.24
N THR A 25 -16.78 16.07 -26.85
CA THR A 25 -16.80 15.53 -25.51
C THR A 25 -15.40 15.00 -25.29
N ALA A 26 -14.62 15.67 -24.45
CA ALA A 26 -13.33 15.16 -24.02
C ALA A 26 -13.53 13.69 -23.60
N PRO A 27 -12.69 12.76 -24.07
CA PRO A 27 -12.87 11.34 -23.76
C PRO A 27 -12.99 11.19 -22.25
N PRO A 28 -13.89 10.33 -21.75
CA PRO A 28 -14.09 10.16 -20.31
C PRO A 28 -12.73 9.87 -19.67
N VAL A 29 -12.35 10.70 -18.70
CA VAL A 29 -11.12 10.51 -17.94
C VAL A 29 -11.23 9.16 -17.27
N ARG A 30 -10.44 8.19 -17.75
CA ARG A 30 -10.42 6.86 -17.15
C ARG A 30 -9.72 6.98 -15.80
N PRO A 31 -10.31 6.46 -14.72
CA PRO A 31 -9.66 6.47 -13.42
C PRO A 31 -8.33 5.70 -13.51
N PRO A 32 -7.31 6.11 -12.76
CA PRO A 32 -6.02 5.42 -12.75
C PRO A 32 -6.24 3.93 -12.48
N THR A 33 -5.76 3.08 -13.39
CA THR A 33 -6.03 1.63 -13.35
C THR A 33 -4.72 0.86 -13.39
N VAL A 34 -4.49 0.03 -12.37
CA VAL A 34 -3.38 -0.92 -12.31
C VAL A 34 -3.71 -2.13 -13.18
N ARG A 35 -2.92 -2.37 -14.21
CA ARG A 35 -3.11 -3.51 -15.13
C ARG A 35 -2.57 -4.79 -14.50
N LEU A 36 -3.42 -5.81 -14.40
CA LEU A 36 -3.03 -7.12 -13.87
C LEU A 36 -2.77 -8.15 -14.98
N GLY A 37 -3.46 -8.04 -16.11
CA GLY A 37 -3.33 -8.98 -17.23
C GLY A 37 -4.54 -8.97 -18.14
N SER A 38 -4.90 -10.16 -18.63
CA SER A 38 -6.01 -10.44 -19.54
C SER A 38 -6.78 -11.67 -19.03
N PHE A 39 -8.05 -11.78 -19.42
CA PHE A 39 -8.74 -13.07 -19.33
C PHE A 39 -8.11 -14.07 -20.30
N LEU A 40 -8.06 -15.34 -19.92
CA LEU A 40 -7.65 -16.40 -20.84
C LEU A 40 -8.87 -16.95 -21.58
N ALA A 41 -8.86 -16.85 -22.91
CA ALA A 41 -9.90 -17.44 -23.76
C ALA A 41 -9.78 -18.98 -23.82
N ARG A 42 -10.83 -19.65 -24.31
CA ARG A 42 -10.87 -21.13 -24.34
C ARG A 42 -9.83 -21.76 -25.26
N ASP A 43 -9.39 -21.02 -26.27
CA ASP A 43 -8.35 -21.39 -27.22
C ASP A 43 -6.93 -21.03 -26.72
N GLY A 44 -6.82 -20.48 -25.49
CA GLY A 44 -5.56 -20.04 -24.91
C GLY A 44 -5.11 -18.65 -25.38
N SER A 45 -5.91 -17.95 -26.20
CA SER A 45 -5.62 -16.56 -26.57
C SER A 45 -5.97 -15.58 -25.45
N ASP A 46 -5.44 -14.36 -25.56
CA ASP A 46 -5.78 -13.27 -24.65
C ASP A 46 -7.18 -12.71 -24.94
N GLY A 47 -7.99 -12.64 -23.89
CA GLY A 47 -9.29 -11.99 -23.87
C GLY A 47 -9.20 -10.54 -23.40
N ALA A 48 -10.30 -10.06 -22.82
CA ALA A 48 -10.38 -8.68 -22.34
C ALA A 48 -9.33 -8.40 -21.24
N ALA A 49 -8.83 -7.17 -21.25
CA ALA A 49 -7.95 -6.65 -20.22
C ALA A 49 -8.56 -6.73 -18.82
N VAL A 50 -7.72 -7.01 -17.83
CA VAL A 50 -8.07 -7.01 -16.41
C VAL A 50 -7.19 -6.00 -15.68
N GLY A 51 -7.83 -5.14 -14.89
CA GLY A 51 -7.15 -4.19 -14.02
C GLY A 51 -7.95 -3.89 -12.76
N VAL A 52 -7.29 -3.21 -11.83
CA VAL A 52 -7.85 -2.74 -10.57
C VAL A 52 -7.79 -1.22 -10.57
N ASP A 53 -8.90 -0.59 -10.19
CA ASP A 53 -8.96 0.85 -9.99
C ASP A 53 -7.98 1.29 -8.87
N ALA A 54 -7.32 2.42 -9.05
CA ALA A 54 -6.44 3.03 -8.06
C ALA A 54 -7.02 4.30 -7.43
N ASP A 55 -8.22 4.72 -7.87
CA ASP A 55 -8.91 5.92 -7.39
C ASP A 55 -9.76 5.63 -6.12
N GLY A 56 -10.19 4.37 -5.93
CA GLY A 56 -11.00 3.92 -4.80
C GLY A 56 -10.26 3.11 -3.72
N PRO A 57 -10.80 3.06 -2.48
CA PRO A 57 -10.25 2.21 -1.43
C PRO A 57 -10.51 0.72 -1.73
N HIS A 58 -9.46 -0.09 -1.59
CA HIS A 58 -9.53 -1.54 -1.80
C HIS A 58 -8.90 -2.32 -0.65
N ALA A 59 -9.57 -3.40 -0.26
CA ALA A 59 -8.99 -4.45 0.58
C ALA A 59 -8.94 -5.73 -0.24
N ALA A 60 -7.75 -6.31 -0.42
CA ALA A 60 -7.52 -7.48 -1.26
C ALA A 60 -6.58 -8.48 -0.58
N VAL A 61 -6.70 -9.75 -0.96
CA VAL A 61 -5.83 -10.84 -0.51
C VAL A 61 -5.40 -11.68 -1.71
N VAL A 62 -4.11 -12.02 -1.79
CA VAL A 62 -3.54 -12.87 -2.84
C VAL A 62 -3.17 -14.22 -2.23
N PHE A 63 -3.81 -15.28 -2.71
CA PHE A 63 -3.58 -16.66 -2.25
C PHE A 63 -3.20 -17.58 -3.42
N GLY A 64 -2.56 -18.70 -3.10
CA GLY A 64 -2.07 -19.66 -4.10
C GLY A 64 -0.97 -20.55 -3.56
N LYS A 65 -0.70 -21.66 -4.25
CA LYS A 65 0.37 -22.61 -3.88
C LYS A 65 1.76 -21.94 -3.92
N ARG A 66 2.77 -22.61 -3.38
CA ARG A 66 4.16 -22.16 -3.52
C ARG A 66 4.51 -22.10 -5.01
N GLY A 67 5.16 -21.01 -5.44
CA GLY A 67 5.59 -20.82 -6.82
C GLY A 67 4.52 -20.33 -7.80
N THR A 68 3.27 -20.09 -7.38
CA THR A 68 2.19 -19.63 -8.28
C THR A 68 2.15 -18.11 -8.49
N GLY A 69 3.28 -17.41 -8.32
CA GLY A 69 3.35 -15.98 -8.65
C GLY A 69 2.66 -15.01 -7.68
N LYS A 70 2.46 -15.37 -6.40
CA LYS A 70 1.89 -14.42 -5.40
C LYS A 70 2.70 -13.13 -5.27
N SER A 71 4.01 -13.25 -5.00
CA SER A 71 4.90 -12.08 -4.92
C SER A 71 5.01 -11.37 -6.27
N TYR A 72 5.01 -12.10 -7.38
CA TYR A 72 4.95 -11.49 -8.71
C TYR A 72 3.71 -10.60 -8.88
N THR A 73 2.53 -11.11 -8.50
CA THR A 73 1.26 -10.35 -8.58
C THR A 73 1.30 -9.09 -7.71
N LEU A 74 1.82 -9.19 -6.48
CA LEU A 74 2.00 -8.03 -5.61
C LEU A 74 3.03 -7.03 -6.17
N GLY A 75 4.07 -7.50 -6.85
CA GLY A 75 5.05 -6.66 -7.54
C GLY A 75 4.42 -5.86 -8.67
N VAL A 76 3.64 -6.51 -9.55
CA VAL A 76 2.88 -5.84 -10.62
C VAL A 76 1.93 -4.78 -10.05
N ILE A 77 1.26 -5.08 -8.94
CA ILE A 77 0.40 -4.11 -8.27
C ILE A 77 1.22 -2.93 -7.74
N ALA A 78 2.33 -3.18 -7.06
CA ALA A 78 3.19 -2.12 -6.51
C ALA A 78 3.77 -1.22 -7.62
N GLU A 79 4.23 -1.80 -8.73
CA GLU A 79 4.72 -1.07 -9.90
C GLU A 79 3.61 -0.22 -10.54
N GLY A 80 2.42 -0.79 -10.74
CA GLY A 80 1.30 -0.05 -11.30
C GLY A 80 0.82 1.08 -10.40
N LEU A 81 0.81 0.89 -9.08
CA LEU A 81 0.48 1.95 -8.11
C LEU A 81 1.56 3.04 -8.08
N ALA A 82 2.84 2.67 -8.23
CA ALA A 82 3.93 3.65 -8.27
C ALA A 82 3.88 4.54 -9.53
N ALA A 83 3.29 4.02 -10.61
CA ALA A 83 3.06 4.77 -11.85
C ALA A 83 1.77 5.62 -11.83
N ALA A 84 0.90 5.47 -10.81
CA ALA A 84 -0.35 6.20 -10.71
C ALA A 84 -0.13 7.56 -10.01
N ASP A 85 -0.55 8.65 -10.66
CA ASP A 85 -0.51 9.98 -10.06
C ASP A 85 -1.39 10.06 -8.81
N GLY A 86 -0.89 10.73 -7.77
CA GLY A 86 -1.64 10.94 -6.52
C GLY A 86 -1.60 9.75 -5.54
N VAL A 87 -0.91 8.65 -5.87
CA VAL A 87 -0.76 7.49 -5.00
C VAL A 87 0.70 7.34 -4.53
N ALA A 88 0.89 7.06 -3.25
CA ALA A 88 2.21 6.77 -2.66
C ALA A 88 2.21 5.36 -2.06
N PRO A 89 2.56 4.31 -2.83
CA PRO A 89 2.52 2.93 -2.34
C PRO A 89 3.59 2.66 -1.29
N VAL A 90 3.23 1.91 -0.25
CA VAL A 90 4.15 1.40 0.78
C VAL A 90 4.12 -0.12 0.77
N VAL A 91 5.27 -0.75 0.57
CA VAL A 91 5.42 -2.21 0.59
C VAL A 91 6.18 -2.61 1.85
N VAL A 92 5.55 -3.45 2.67
CA VAL A 92 6.22 -4.11 3.79
C VAL A 92 6.73 -5.45 3.29
N ASP A 93 8.05 -5.57 3.16
CA ASP A 93 8.70 -6.74 2.56
C ASP A 93 9.52 -7.52 3.60
N PRO A 94 8.89 -8.42 4.37
CA PRO A 94 9.61 -9.21 5.37
C PRO A 94 10.61 -10.20 4.76
N MET A 95 10.49 -10.51 3.45
CA MET A 95 11.30 -11.52 2.77
C MET A 95 12.37 -10.94 1.83
N GLY A 96 12.43 -9.62 1.70
CA GLY A 96 13.42 -8.93 0.85
C GLY A 96 13.28 -9.25 -0.65
N VAL A 97 12.09 -9.66 -1.11
CA VAL A 97 11.86 -10.07 -2.51
C VAL A 97 11.52 -8.91 -3.46
N PHE A 98 11.24 -7.72 -2.93
CA PHE A 98 10.76 -6.56 -3.68
C PHE A 98 11.85 -5.50 -3.93
N GLY A 99 13.13 -5.81 -3.75
CA GLY A 99 14.23 -4.88 -4.02
C GLY A 99 14.22 -4.29 -5.44
N GLY A 100 13.65 -5.01 -6.40
CA GLY A 100 13.43 -4.53 -7.77
C GLY A 100 12.61 -3.26 -7.88
N LEU A 101 11.72 -2.96 -6.93
CA LEU A 101 10.91 -1.74 -6.93
C LEU A 101 11.74 -0.44 -6.87
N CYS A 102 13.02 -0.51 -6.49
CA CYS A 102 13.92 0.64 -6.56
C CYS A 102 14.11 1.15 -8.00
N THR A 103 14.00 0.28 -9.01
CA THR A 103 14.09 0.68 -10.42
C THR A 103 12.86 1.48 -10.87
N ALA A 104 11.72 1.28 -10.21
CA ALA A 104 10.49 2.04 -10.38
C ALA A 104 10.45 3.32 -9.53
N GLY A 105 11.59 3.77 -8.99
CA GLY A 105 11.68 4.97 -8.13
C GLY A 105 11.37 4.70 -6.66
N GLY A 106 11.17 3.45 -6.26
CA GLY A 106 10.99 3.05 -4.88
C GLY A 106 12.21 3.38 -4.02
N ARG A 107 11.95 3.71 -2.74
CA ARG A 107 13.00 3.92 -1.74
C ARG A 107 12.87 2.86 -0.65
N VAL A 108 13.97 2.17 -0.37
CA VAL A 108 14.07 1.31 0.81
C VAL A 108 14.22 2.19 2.05
N VAL A 109 13.39 1.93 3.05
CA VAL A 109 13.43 2.58 4.36
C VAL A 109 13.62 1.49 5.40
N GLU A 110 14.66 1.62 6.22
CA GLU A 110 14.83 0.76 7.38
C GLU A 110 13.71 1.10 8.40
N PRO A 111 12.79 0.18 8.70
CA PRO A 111 11.65 0.48 9.56
C PRO A 111 12.14 0.76 10.99
N THR A 112 12.01 2.02 11.41
CA THR A 112 12.37 2.47 12.76
C THR A 112 11.16 3.07 13.44
N VAL A 113 10.84 2.60 14.64
CA VAL A 113 9.79 3.20 15.47
C VAL A 113 10.45 4.16 16.46
N ARG A 114 10.12 5.45 16.34
CA ARG A 114 10.57 6.44 17.33
C ARG A 114 9.88 6.14 18.67
N PRO A 115 10.59 6.16 19.82
CA PRO A 115 9.97 5.91 21.13
C PRO A 115 8.74 6.79 21.39
N ALA A 116 8.78 8.05 20.95
CA ALA A 116 7.69 9.00 21.12
C ALA A 116 6.51 8.84 20.14
N ALA A 117 6.60 7.93 19.16
CA ALA A 117 5.51 7.67 18.21
C ALA A 117 4.41 6.77 18.78
N VAL A 118 4.68 6.08 19.89
CA VAL A 118 3.76 5.18 20.57
C VAL A 118 3.70 5.57 22.05
N PRO A 119 2.52 5.63 22.68
CA PRO A 119 2.41 5.91 24.11
C PRO A 119 3.31 4.99 24.93
N ALA A 120 4.05 5.52 25.91
CA ALA A 120 5.01 4.74 26.70
C ALA A 120 4.39 3.47 27.31
N SER A 121 3.12 3.54 27.74
CA SER A 121 2.36 2.43 28.31
C SER A 121 2.11 1.27 27.35
N ALA A 122 2.11 1.50 26.04
CA ALA A 122 1.82 0.47 25.04
C ALA A 122 3.06 -0.34 24.61
N TRP A 123 4.27 0.12 24.95
CA TRP A 123 5.52 -0.53 24.52
C TRP A 123 5.76 -1.92 25.11
N PRO A 124 5.50 -2.20 26.41
CA PRO A 124 5.62 -3.54 26.94
C PRO A 124 4.74 -4.54 26.18
N ASP A 125 3.45 -4.23 26.01
CA ASP A 125 2.51 -5.09 25.31
C ASP A 125 2.90 -5.30 23.83
N LEU A 126 3.40 -4.25 23.16
CA LEU A 126 3.85 -4.32 21.77
C LEU A 126 5.00 -5.32 21.56
N LEU A 127 5.83 -5.53 22.59
CA LEU A 127 6.90 -6.52 22.60
C LEU A 127 6.55 -7.82 23.33
N GLY A 128 5.28 -7.99 23.74
CA GLY A 128 4.81 -9.17 24.46
C GLY A 128 5.34 -9.29 25.89
N LEU A 129 5.69 -8.17 26.52
CA LEU A 129 6.17 -8.11 27.90
C LEU A 129 5.02 -7.76 28.85
N ASP A 130 4.97 -8.42 30.01
CA ASP A 130 4.12 -7.98 31.12
C ASP A 130 4.62 -6.62 31.63
N PRO A 131 3.78 -5.55 31.62
CA PRO A 131 4.17 -4.22 32.10
C PRO A 131 4.64 -4.19 33.56
N THR A 132 4.17 -5.12 34.38
CA THR A 132 4.52 -5.22 35.82
C THR A 132 5.81 -6.00 36.06
N SER A 133 6.33 -6.70 35.04
CA SER A 133 7.61 -7.38 35.12
C SER A 133 8.78 -6.39 35.21
N GLY A 134 9.94 -6.85 35.67
CA GLY A 134 11.16 -6.03 35.69
C GLY A 134 11.55 -5.51 34.30
N ALA A 135 11.42 -6.34 33.26
CA ALA A 135 11.72 -5.95 31.88
C ALA A 135 10.68 -4.97 31.32
N GLY A 136 9.39 -5.24 31.53
CA GLY A 136 8.30 -4.36 31.07
C GLY A 136 8.34 -2.99 31.74
N SER A 137 8.54 -2.93 33.05
CA SER A 137 8.64 -1.67 33.80
C SER A 137 9.91 -0.88 33.46
N LEU A 138 11.02 -1.54 33.13
CA LEU A 138 12.23 -0.88 32.63
C LEU A 138 11.98 -0.27 31.24
N LEU A 139 11.42 -1.03 30.30
CA LEU A 139 11.11 -0.54 28.97
C LEU A 139 10.16 0.66 29.02
N TRP A 140 9.09 0.56 29.80
CA TRP A 140 8.17 1.67 30.01
C TRP A 140 8.89 2.94 30.48
N ARG A 141 9.76 2.85 31.50
CA ARG A 141 10.52 4.01 32.03
C ARG A 141 11.44 4.62 30.98
N VAL A 142 12.20 3.78 30.26
CA VAL A 142 13.14 4.25 29.22
C VAL A 142 12.39 5.01 28.13
N VAL A 143 11.25 4.49 27.68
CA VAL A 143 10.42 5.18 26.68
C VAL A 143 9.80 6.44 27.27
N ALA A 144 9.24 6.39 28.49
CA ALA A 144 8.62 7.55 29.12
C ALA A 144 9.61 8.71 29.28
N ASP A 145 10.85 8.42 29.68
CA ASP A 145 11.92 9.40 29.77
C ASP A 145 12.30 9.95 28.38
N ALA A 146 12.35 9.10 27.34
CA ALA A 146 12.58 9.55 25.97
C ALA A 146 11.46 10.45 25.42
N VAL A 147 10.19 10.14 25.74
CA VAL A 147 9.01 10.95 25.38
C VAL A 147 9.08 12.31 26.09
N ALA A 148 9.42 12.33 27.39
CA ALA A 148 9.55 13.56 28.17
C ALA A 148 10.69 14.45 27.64
N ALA A 149 11.83 13.86 27.27
CA ALA A 149 12.94 14.57 26.67
C ALA A 149 12.56 15.18 25.31
N ALA A 150 11.85 14.42 24.45
CA ALA A 150 11.42 14.88 23.14
C ALA A 150 10.37 16.01 23.20
N SER A 151 9.57 16.06 24.27
CA SER A 151 8.56 17.10 24.51
C SER A 151 9.11 18.34 25.25
N GLY A 152 10.39 18.36 25.63
CA GLY A 152 11.02 19.48 26.32
C GLY A 152 10.59 19.65 27.79
N VAL A 153 9.86 18.67 28.34
CA VAL A 153 9.43 18.68 29.74
C VAL A 153 10.59 18.19 30.61
N ARG A 154 11.40 19.12 31.13
CA ARG A 154 12.37 18.79 32.19
C ARG A 154 11.58 18.42 33.46
N ARG A 155 11.75 17.19 33.97
CA ARG A 155 11.38 16.87 35.35
C ARG A 155 12.28 17.71 36.26
N ASN A 156 11.76 18.84 36.77
CA ASN A 156 12.43 19.57 37.83
C ASN A 156 12.55 18.62 39.03
N GLY A 157 13.76 18.11 39.27
CA GLY A 157 14.07 17.40 40.49
C GLY A 157 14.02 18.38 41.65
N THR A 158 13.08 18.18 42.56
CA THR A 158 13.11 18.82 43.88
C THR A 158 14.38 18.33 44.58
N SER A 159 15.35 19.23 44.75
CA SER A 159 16.47 19.01 45.66
C SER A 159 15.91 18.91 47.09
N PRO A 160 16.33 17.93 47.92
CA PRO A 160 16.08 18.03 49.35
C PRO A 160 16.94 19.19 49.87
N ASP A 161 16.28 20.20 50.44
CA ASP A 161 16.94 21.27 51.19
C ASP A 161 17.60 20.68 52.47
N PRO A 162 18.65 21.32 53.01
CA PRO A 162 19.68 20.71 53.84
C PRO A 162 19.25 20.26 55.24
#